data_AF-A0AAF3FKA3-F1
#
_entry.id   AF-A0AAF3FKA3-F1
#
_cell.length_a   1.000
_cell.length_b   1.000
_cell.length_c   1.000
_cell.angle_alpha   90.00
_cell.angle_beta   90.00
_cell.angle_gamma   90.00
#
_symmetry.space_group_name_H-M   'P 1'
#
loop_
_entity.id
_entity.type
_entity.pdbx_description
1 polymer ?
#
loop_
_entity_poly.entity_id
_entity_poly.type
_entity_poly.pdbx_seq_one_letter_code
_entity_poly.pdbx_strand_id
1 'polypeptide(L)'
;MLLPPILQLLFTSFEYPGISIGHEAIRLHLFSGPVLITLITNILATLTIVFLFSEPASLEQMKIQETLNKGKQSEKFESCSFGVKTMNFLKNPSFSWHLISMICLAKVAIYASNATVTVVHSAWSQIAFGWSSSETVIKLTNAKIYLGIVSITITLVLFKLGKKIGDHVVLLICSLFILSHFIITYPMPELATLTTPLYNETTHGGCNEIEYSWCGARVGNSDVWVYSSVALMVIAVQIALVSSDAIFSNLLEKIDQSMMQGLLIVLSDAVQMIASMYSADLFTRWGLEPLWILNIFISIFVVFVSIFYFKRFKL
;
A
#
# COMPACT_ATOMS: atom_id res chain seq x y z
N MET A 1 4.76 3.27 11.06
CA MET A 1 3.29 3.41 11.16
C MET A 1 2.85 4.77 11.72
N LEU A 2 3.44 5.26 12.82
CA LEU A 2 3.00 6.51 13.46
C LEU A 2 3.62 7.78 12.87
N LEU A 3 4.81 7.69 12.26
CA LEU A 3 5.53 8.86 11.74
C LEU A 3 4.77 9.63 10.64
N PRO A 4 4.21 8.98 9.59
CA PRO A 4 3.48 9.73 8.56
C PRO A 4 2.22 10.44 9.09
N PRO A 5 1.37 9.81 9.92
CA PRO A 5 0.27 10.49 10.62
C PRO A 5 0.75 11.70 11.45
N ILE A 6 1.79 11.55 12.26
CA ILE A 6 2.30 12.64 13.10
C ILE A 6 2.80 13.81 12.24
N LEU A 7 3.54 13.53 11.16
CA LEU A 7 3.97 14.55 10.22
C LEU A 7 2.76 15.25 9.58
N GLN A 8 1.73 14.50 9.18
CA GLN A 8 0.53 15.07 8.58
C GLN A 8 -0.22 16.00 9.55
N LEU A 9 -0.25 15.68 10.85
CA LEU A 9 -0.78 16.55 11.90
C LEU A 9 0.01 17.86 12.06
N LEU A 10 1.34 17.85 11.89
CA LEU A 10 2.13 19.08 11.98
C LEU A 10 1.78 20.08 10.87
N PHE A 11 1.27 19.59 9.74
CA PHE A 11 0.86 20.43 8.61
C PHE A 11 -0.60 20.87 8.65
N THR A 12 -1.42 20.42 9.63
CA THR A 12 -2.83 20.85 9.74
C THR A 12 -3.00 22.34 10.01
N SER A 13 -1.96 23.01 10.52
CA SER A 13 -1.95 24.46 10.73
C SER A 13 -1.89 25.27 9.42
N PHE A 14 -1.58 24.63 8.29
CA PHE A 14 -1.52 25.27 6.97
C PHE A 14 -2.74 24.86 6.13
N GLU A 15 -3.84 25.60 6.29
CA GLU A 15 -5.06 25.40 5.50
C GLU A 15 -4.87 25.74 4.02
N TYR A 16 -5.69 25.14 3.17
CA TYR A 16 -5.72 25.43 1.73
C TYR A 16 -6.24 26.87 1.50
N PRO A 17 -5.66 27.70 0.59
CA PRO A 17 -4.71 27.37 -0.48
C PRO A 17 -3.21 27.42 -0.10
N GLY A 18 -2.89 27.61 1.19
CA GLY A 18 -1.52 27.54 1.71
C GLY A 18 -0.64 28.76 1.45
N ILE A 19 0.66 28.62 1.77
CA ILE A 19 1.68 29.67 1.62
C ILE A 19 2.50 29.38 0.35
N SER A 20 2.65 30.35 -0.55
CA SER A 20 3.53 30.24 -1.71
C SER A 20 4.99 30.45 -1.32
N ILE A 21 5.87 29.50 -1.61
CA ILE A 21 7.33 29.66 -1.48
C ILE A 21 7.95 29.78 -2.87
N GLY A 22 8.59 30.92 -3.13
CA GLY A 22 9.39 31.16 -4.35
C GLY A 22 8.57 31.18 -5.64
N HIS A 23 8.19 32.37 -6.11
CA HIS A 23 7.58 32.60 -7.44
C HIS A 23 6.33 31.77 -7.78
N GLU A 24 5.38 31.63 -6.83
CA GLU A 24 4.04 31.02 -7.02
C GLU A 24 3.99 29.55 -7.50
N ALA A 25 5.11 28.96 -7.93
CA ALA A 25 5.16 27.62 -8.51
C ALA A 25 5.01 26.51 -7.47
N ILE A 26 5.40 26.76 -6.21
CA ILE A 26 5.30 25.78 -5.13
C ILE A 26 4.45 26.36 -4.00
N ARG A 27 3.26 25.79 -3.81
CA ARG A 27 2.36 26.12 -2.70
C ARG A 27 2.50 25.08 -1.60
N LEU A 28 2.90 25.52 -0.41
CA LEU A 28 2.91 24.72 0.80
C LEU A 28 1.55 24.77 1.46
N HIS A 29 0.83 23.66 1.37
CA HIS A 29 -0.46 23.43 2.01
C HIS A 29 -0.48 22.04 2.63
N LEU A 30 -1.53 21.76 3.41
CA LEU A 30 -1.79 20.49 4.11
C LEU A 30 -1.44 19.21 3.33
N PHE A 31 -1.68 19.19 2.03
CA PHE A 31 -1.45 18.04 1.16
C PHE A 31 -0.07 18.00 0.50
N SER A 32 0.58 19.15 0.26
CA SER A 32 1.87 19.22 -0.44
C SER A 32 3.08 19.17 0.49
N GLY A 33 2.95 19.68 1.73
CA GLY A 33 4.03 19.73 2.71
C GLY A 33 4.67 18.36 2.99
N PRO A 34 3.90 17.32 3.34
CA PRO A 34 4.43 15.99 3.55
C PRO A 34 5.14 15.42 2.30
N VAL A 35 4.59 15.66 1.12
CA VAL A 35 5.16 15.17 -0.16
C VAL A 35 6.52 15.80 -0.43
N LEU A 36 6.67 17.11 -0.20
CA LEU A 36 7.94 17.81 -0.37
C LEU A 36 9.01 17.31 0.61
N ILE A 37 8.64 17.05 1.87
CA ILE A 37 9.56 16.45 2.85
C ILE A 37 10.04 15.09 2.35
N THR A 38 9.12 14.21 1.93
CA THR A 38 9.48 12.88 1.42
C THR A 38 10.40 12.99 0.20
N LEU A 39 10.12 13.90 -0.72
CA LEU A 39 10.98 14.13 -1.89
C LEU A 39 12.39 14.56 -1.49
N ILE A 40 12.51 15.55 -0.60
CA ILE A 40 13.80 16.03 -0.11
C ILE A 40 14.56 14.91 0.63
N THR A 41 13.88 14.16 1.51
CA THR A 41 14.49 13.03 2.21
C THR A 41 15.00 11.95 1.24
N ASN A 42 14.23 11.63 0.19
CA ASN A 42 14.66 10.66 -0.82
C ASN A 42 15.87 11.14 -1.63
N ILE A 43 15.93 12.43 -1.98
CA ILE A 43 17.09 13.04 -2.63
C ILE A 43 18.31 12.95 -1.72
N LEU A 44 18.19 13.38 -0.46
CA LEU A 44 19.29 13.34 0.52
C LEU A 44 19.78 11.91 0.80
N ALA A 45 18.86 10.94 0.89
CA ALA A 45 19.20 9.53 1.05
C ALA A 45 19.99 9.02 -0.17
N THR A 46 19.55 9.34 -1.38
CA THR A 46 20.25 8.99 -2.62
C THR A 46 21.64 9.61 -2.67
N LEU A 47 21.78 10.89 -2.32
CA LEU A 47 23.08 11.57 -2.25
C LEU A 47 23.99 10.90 -1.20
N THR A 48 23.46 10.53 -0.04
CA THR A 48 24.23 9.84 1.01
C THR A 48 24.72 8.48 0.52
N ILE A 49 23.87 7.72 -0.19
CA ILE A 49 24.26 6.43 -0.76
C ILE A 49 25.35 6.61 -1.83
N VAL A 50 25.21 7.60 -2.70
CA VAL A 50 26.16 7.83 -3.81
C VAL A 50 27.49 8.40 -3.33
N PHE A 51 27.48 9.32 -2.35
CA PHE A 51 28.66 10.10 -1.97
C PHE A 51 29.32 9.65 -0.67
N LEU A 52 28.58 9.10 0.31
CA LEU A 52 29.15 8.64 1.58
C LEU A 52 29.36 7.12 1.64
N PHE A 53 28.54 6.33 0.95
CA PHE A 53 28.67 4.88 0.95
C PHE A 53 29.63 4.41 -0.15
N SER A 54 30.90 4.28 0.20
CA SER A 54 31.86 3.52 -0.61
C SER A 54 31.67 2.03 -0.38
N GLU A 55 31.58 1.23 -1.44
CA GLU A 55 31.55 -0.23 -1.31
C GLU A 55 32.81 -0.70 -0.54
N PRO A 56 32.69 -1.65 0.41
CA PRO A 56 33.84 -2.16 1.12
C PRO A 56 34.78 -2.87 0.12
N ALA A 57 36.09 -2.63 0.24
CA ALA A 57 37.13 -3.18 -0.65
C ALA A 57 37.08 -4.72 -0.77
N SER A 58 36.48 -5.43 0.18
CA SER A 58 36.24 -6.88 0.13
C SER A 58 35.24 -7.29 -0.95
N LEU A 59 34.21 -6.47 -1.21
CA LEU A 59 33.24 -6.69 -2.29
C LEU A 59 33.87 -6.42 -3.66
N GLU A 60 34.72 -5.40 -3.73
CA GLU A 60 35.49 -5.06 -4.93
C GLU A 60 36.47 -6.19 -5.29
N GLN A 61 37.16 -6.77 -4.30
CA GLN A 61 38.00 -7.95 -4.48
C GLN A 61 37.21 -9.18 -4.95
N MET A 62 36.01 -9.41 -4.43
CA MET A 62 35.12 -10.48 -4.91
C MET A 62 34.68 -10.26 -6.36
N LYS A 63 34.30 -9.02 -6.74
CA LYS A 63 33.96 -8.66 -8.13
C LYS A 63 35.17 -8.84 -9.06
N ILE A 64 36.37 -8.42 -8.64
CA ILE A 64 37.62 -8.60 -9.41
C ILE A 64 37.95 -10.08 -9.61
N GLN A 65 37.84 -10.91 -8.55
CA GLN A 65 38.03 -12.35 -8.63
C GLN A 65 37.02 -13.03 -9.56
N GLU A 66 35.75 -12.60 -9.53
CA GLU A 66 34.69 -13.11 -10.41
C GLU A 66 34.89 -12.67 -11.88
N THR A 67 35.40 -11.45 -12.10
CA THR A 67 35.71 -10.91 -13.43
C THR A 67 36.94 -11.59 -14.05
N LEU A 68 37.97 -11.87 -13.25
CA LEU A 68 39.14 -12.65 -13.65
C LEU A 68 38.76 -14.09 -14.03
N ASN A 69 37.85 -14.72 -13.27
CA ASN A 69 37.34 -16.06 -13.59
C ASN A 69 36.40 -16.08 -14.82
N LYS A 70 35.74 -14.98 -15.15
CA LYS A 70 34.84 -14.83 -16.31
C LYS A 70 35.52 -14.24 -17.55
N GLY A 71 36.85 -14.16 -17.56
CA GLY A 71 37.66 -13.72 -18.69
C GLY A 71 37.51 -14.62 -19.93
N LYS A 72 36.36 -14.53 -20.61
CA LYS A 72 36.14 -14.90 -22.01
C LYS A 72 34.81 -14.47 -22.62
N GLN A 73 33.93 -13.72 -21.95
CA GLN A 73 32.72 -13.22 -22.60
C GLN A 73 32.29 -11.80 -22.20
N SER A 74 32.78 -10.85 -22.99
CA SER A 74 32.20 -9.58 -23.43
C SER A 74 31.56 -8.63 -22.40
N GLU A 75 32.28 -7.53 -22.19
CA GLU A 75 31.86 -6.24 -21.63
C GLU A 75 30.74 -5.58 -22.46
N LYS A 76 29.47 -5.68 -22.03
CA LYS A 76 28.43 -4.66 -22.33
C LYS A 76 27.12 -4.76 -21.54
N PHE A 77 27.06 -5.47 -20.41
CA PHE A 77 25.76 -6.01 -19.98
C PHE A 77 25.56 -6.07 -18.46
N GLU A 78 25.78 -4.99 -17.71
CA GLU A 78 25.44 -4.97 -16.28
C GLU A 78 23.92 -4.88 -16.04
N SER A 79 23.21 -3.98 -16.74
CA SER A 79 21.75 -3.82 -16.58
C SER A 79 20.96 -5.07 -16.95
N CYS A 80 21.46 -5.84 -17.91
CA CYS A 80 20.73 -6.97 -18.47
C CYS A 80 21.30 -8.31 -17.92
N SER A 81 22.40 -8.27 -17.14
CA SER A 81 22.84 -9.42 -16.31
C SER A 81 21.84 -9.76 -15.21
N PHE A 82 21.15 -8.76 -14.65
CA PHE A 82 20.04 -8.96 -13.72
C PHE A 82 18.88 -9.69 -14.39
N GLY A 83 18.52 -9.29 -15.61
CA GLY A 83 17.51 -9.96 -16.43
C GLY A 83 17.88 -11.42 -16.75
N VAL A 84 19.14 -11.68 -17.14
CA VAL A 84 19.62 -13.03 -17.49
C VAL A 84 19.79 -13.93 -16.26
N LYS A 85 20.29 -13.42 -15.13
CA LYS A 85 20.33 -14.17 -13.85
C LYS A 85 18.93 -14.48 -13.36
N THR A 86 18.01 -13.51 -13.40
CA THR A 86 16.59 -13.73 -13.08
C THR A 86 15.97 -14.78 -14.00
N MET A 87 16.21 -14.72 -15.31
CA MET A 87 15.58 -15.62 -16.28
C MET A 87 16.13 -17.06 -16.22
N ASN A 88 17.42 -17.23 -15.94
CA ASN A 88 18.02 -18.55 -15.70
C ASN A 88 17.57 -19.13 -14.35
N PHE A 89 17.33 -18.27 -13.36
CA PHE A 89 16.75 -18.65 -12.07
C PHE A 89 15.27 -19.07 -12.20
N LEU A 90 14.46 -18.32 -12.97
CA LEU A 90 13.06 -18.65 -13.27
C LEU A 90 12.91 -20.04 -13.95
N LYS A 91 13.96 -20.53 -14.61
CA LYS A 91 13.97 -21.82 -15.32
C LYS A 91 14.28 -23.03 -14.44
N ASN A 92 14.64 -22.87 -13.16
CA ASN A 92 14.97 -24.02 -12.32
C ASN A 92 13.71 -24.81 -11.93
N PRO A 93 13.62 -26.12 -12.27
CA PRO A 93 12.42 -26.94 -12.11
C PRO A 93 12.22 -27.51 -10.68
N SER A 94 13.13 -27.23 -9.74
CA SER A 94 13.03 -27.72 -8.36
C SER A 94 12.04 -26.96 -7.48
N PHE A 95 11.38 -25.92 -8.02
CA PHE A 95 10.53 -25.01 -7.26
C PHE A 95 9.04 -25.23 -7.53
N SER A 96 8.24 -25.15 -6.48
CA SER A 96 6.78 -25.03 -6.56
C SER A 96 6.41 -23.63 -7.03
N TRP A 97 6.64 -23.32 -8.32
CA TRP A 97 6.30 -22.06 -8.99
C TRP A 97 4.88 -21.58 -8.69
N HIS A 98 3.96 -22.51 -8.48
CA HIS A 98 2.59 -22.23 -8.12
C HIS A 98 2.43 -21.55 -6.75
N LEU A 99 3.25 -21.90 -5.75
CA LEU A 99 3.23 -21.27 -4.42
C LEU A 99 3.80 -19.85 -4.47
N ILE A 100 4.93 -19.67 -5.16
CA ILE A 100 5.54 -18.35 -5.40
C ILE A 100 4.56 -17.42 -6.12
N SER A 101 3.92 -17.92 -7.17
CA SER A 101 2.92 -17.18 -7.94
C SER A 101 1.71 -16.79 -7.09
N MET A 102 1.22 -17.68 -6.23
CA MET A 102 0.10 -17.40 -5.33
C MET A 102 0.45 -16.30 -4.32
N ILE A 103 1.61 -16.37 -3.68
CA ILE A 103 2.05 -15.36 -2.71
C ILE A 103 2.22 -14.00 -3.40
N CYS A 104 2.81 -14.00 -4.61
CA CYS A 104 2.95 -12.81 -5.42
C CYS A 104 1.58 -12.20 -5.75
N LEU A 105 0.62 -13.01 -6.20
CA LEU A 105 -0.75 -12.58 -6.46
C LEU A 105 -1.41 -11.98 -5.20
N ALA A 106 -1.28 -12.63 -4.05
CA ALA A 106 -1.82 -12.14 -2.79
C ALA A 106 -1.23 -10.78 -2.40
N LYS A 107 0.10 -10.61 -2.54
CA LYS A 107 0.78 -9.32 -2.31
C LYS A 107 0.26 -8.24 -3.24
N VAL A 108 0.17 -8.52 -4.55
CA VAL A 108 -0.34 -7.58 -5.55
C VAL A 108 -1.73 -7.09 -5.16
N ALA A 109 -2.62 -7.98 -4.74
CA ALA A 109 -3.96 -7.62 -4.28
C ALA A 109 -3.96 -6.80 -2.98
N ILE A 110 -3.11 -7.15 -2.01
CA ILE A 110 -2.97 -6.39 -0.75
C ILE A 110 -2.49 -4.96 -1.03
N TYR A 111 -1.47 -4.79 -1.89
CA TYR A 111 -0.97 -3.48 -2.29
C TYR A 111 -2.02 -2.68 -3.07
N ALA A 112 -2.73 -3.31 -4.01
CA ALA A 112 -3.79 -2.66 -4.78
C ALA A 112 -4.95 -2.20 -3.88
N SER A 113 -5.36 -3.03 -2.91
CA SER A 113 -6.38 -2.68 -1.92
C SER A 113 -5.96 -1.51 -1.06
N ASN A 114 -4.71 -1.53 -0.56
CA ASN A 114 -4.15 -0.43 0.23
C ASN A 114 -4.05 0.88 -0.57
N ALA A 115 -3.63 0.81 -1.82
CA ALA A 115 -3.56 1.96 -2.72
C ALA A 115 -4.94 2.56 -2.97
N THR A 116 -5.92 1.70 -3.30
CA THR A 116 -7.31 2.11 -3.55
C THR A 116 -7.88 2.85 -2.35
N VAL A 117 -7.80 2.25 -1.16
CA VAL A 117 -8.29 2.88 0.07
C VAL A 117 -7.53 4.18 0.30
N THR A 118 -6.20 4.22 0.18
CA THR A 118 -5.40 5.44 0.42
C THR A 118 -5.84 6.61 -0.46
N VAL A 119 -6.12 6.36 -1.75
CA VAL A 119 -6.57 7.41 -2.68
C VAL A 119 -7.97 7.90 -2.33
N VAL A 120 -8.91 6.98 -2.08
CA VAL A 120 -10.32 7.32 -1.91
C VAL A 120 -10.64 7.84 -0.51
N HIS A 121 -9.88 7.44 0.50
CA HIS A 121 -10.23 7.69 1.90
C HIS A 121 -10.43 9.17 2.24
N SER A 122 -9.51 10.04 1.81
CA SER A 122 -9.64 11.48 2.02
C SER A 122 -10.69 12.11 1.11
N ALA A 123 -10.71 11.72 -0.17
CA ALA A 123 -11.65 12.26 -1.16
C ALA A 123 -13.10 11.96 -0.78
N TRP A 124 -13.40 10.70 -0.44
CA TRP A 124 -14.71 10.28 0.04
C TRP A 124 -15.12 11.01 1.32
N SER A 125 -14.20 11.20 2.27
CA SER A 125 -14.53 11.90 3.51
C SER A 125 -14.94 13.37 3.28
N GLN A 126 -14.29 14.06 2.33
CA GLN A 126 -14.61 15.45 2.00
C GLN A 126 -15.86 15.58 1.14
N ILE A 127 -15.99 14.72 0.12
CA ILE A 127 -17.08 14.78 -0.86
C ILE A 127 -18.38 14.18 -0.29
N ALA A 128 -18.28 13.00 0.33
CA ALA A 128 -19.44 12.23 0.76
C ALA A 128 -19.96 12.64 2.15
N PHE A 129 -19.07 13.02 3.07
CA PHE A 129 -19.47 13.51 4.40
C PHE A 129 -19.45 15.03 4.54
N GLY A 130 -18.94 15.76 3.53
CA GLY A 130 -18.90 17.22 3.55
C GLY A 130 -17.89 17.81 4.55
N TRP A 131 -16.95 17.01 5.05
CA TRP A 131 -15.95 17.49 6.00
C TRP A 131 -14.98 18.46 5.34
N SER A 132 -14.52 19.45 6.09
CA SER A 132 -13.45 20.33 5.60
C SER A 132 -12.14 19.53 5.42
N SER A 133 -11.21 20.08 4.64
CA SER A 133 -9.88 19.48 4.46
C SER A 133 -9.14 19.29 5.80
N SER A 134 -9.18 20.30 6.68
CA SER A 134 -8.54 20.24 8.01
C SER A 134 -9.23 19.24 8.94
N GLU A 135 -10.56 19.25 9.00
CA GLU A 135 -11.34 18.31 9.80
C GLU A 135 -11.09 16.86 9.38
N THR A 136 -11.11 16.61 8.06
CA THR A 136 -10.82 15.29 7.49
C THR A 136 -9.45 14.82 7.95
N VAL A 137 -8.40 15.63 7.76
CA VAL A 137 -7.06 15.20 8.14
C VAL A 137 -6.96 14.94 9.64
N ILE A 138 -7.53 15.78 10.50
CA ILE A 138 -7.49 15.59 11.95
C ILE A 138 -8.19 14.29 12.35
N LYS A 139 -9.43 14.06 11.89
CA LYS A 139 -10.20 12.85 12.21
C LYS A 139 -9.48 11.58 11.77
N LEU A 140 -8.99 11.56 10.53
CA LEU A 140 -8.30 10.40 9.97
C LEU A 140 -6.97 10.12 10.66
N THR A 141 -6.23 11.18 10.98
CA THR A 141 -4.92 11.05 11.63
C THR A 141 -5.06 10.57 13.06
N ASN A 142 -6.03 11.09 13.81
CA ASN A 142 -6.36 10.62 15.15
C ASN A 142 -6.75 9.15 15.16
N ALA A 143 -7.61 8.73 14.21
CA ALA A 143 -7.97 7.32 14.05
C ALA A 143 -6.75 6.44 13.76
N LYS A 144 -5.85 6.87 12.86
CA LYS A 144 -4.60 6.16 12.53
C LYS A 144 -3.67 6.04 13.73
N ILE A 145 -3.52 7.08 14.54
CA ILE A 145 -2.70 7.05 15.76
C ILE A 145 -3.30 6.08 16.78
N TYR A 146 -4.59 6.20 17.06
CA TYR A 146 -5.29 5.33 18.01
C TYR A 146 -5.16 3.85 17.62
N LEU A 147 -5.49 3.51 16.36
CA LEU A 147 -5.38 2.14 15.86
C LEU A 147 -3.92 1.68 15.72
N GLY A 148 -2.97 2.60 15.50
CA GLY A 148 -1.54 2.30 15.51
C GLY A 148 -1.05 1.85 16.88
N ILE A 149 -1.47 2.54 17.95
CA ILE A 149 -1.16 2.15 19.33
C ILE A 149 -1.79 0.79 19.63
N VAL A 150 -3.06 0.59 19.30
CA VAL A 150 -3.77 -0.68 19.47
C VAL A 150 -3.05 -1.81 18.74
N SER A 151 -2.61 -1.59 17.49
CA SER A 151 -1.87 -2.58 16.70
C SER A 151 -0.54 -2.99 17.35
N ILE A 152 0.19 -2.03 17.91
CA ILE A 152 1.44 -2.31 18.64
C ILE A 152 1.16 -3.14 19.88
N THR A 153 0.15 -2.76 20.67
CA THR A 153 -0.24 -3.52 21.88
C THR A 153 -0.67 -4.94 21.53
N ILE A 154 -1.52 -5.10 20.50
CA ILE A 154 -1.96 -6.41 20.00
C ILE A 154 -0.74 -7.23 19.58
N THR A 155 0.18 -6.65 18.82
CA THR A 155 1.39 -7.36 18.35
C THR A 155 2.27 -7.80 19.52
N LEU A 156 2.47 -6.96 20.54
CA LEU A 156 3.25 -7.31 21.74
C LEU A 156 2.61 -8.44 22.55
N VAL A 157 1.28 -8.46 22.64
CA VAL A 157 0.53 -9.53 23.33
C VAL A 157 0.52 -10.82 22.49
N LEU A 158 0.31 -10.70 21.18
CA LEU A 158 0.27 -11.82 20.23
C LEU A 158 1.65 -12.36 19.83
N PHE A 159 2.75 -11.68 20.16
CA PHE A 159 4.11 -12.18 19.93
C PHE A 159 4.34 -13.53 20.64
N LYS A 160 3.59 -13.80 21.72
CA LYS A 160 3.56 -15.12 22.37
C LYS A 160 2.72 -16.17 21.61
N LEU A 161 1.72 -15.75 20.85
CA LEU A 161 0.85 -16.60 20.01
C LEU A 161 1.43 -16.87 18.62
N GLY A 162 2.25 -15.96 18.07
CA GLY A 162 2.87 -16.11 16.75
C GLY A 162 3.77 -17.34 16.60
N LYS A 163 4.25 -17.92 17.72
CA LYS A 163 4.95 -19.21 17.72
C LYS A 163 4.04 -20.42 17.48
N LYS A 164 2.71 -20.27 17.54
CA LYS A 164 1.73 -21.37 17.43
C LYS A 164 0.88 -21.33 16.17
N ILE A 165 0.73 -20.17 15.53
CA ILE A 165 -0.10 -20.01 14.33
C ILE A 165 0.81 -19.91 13.12
N GLY A 166 0.62 -20.76 12.11
CA GLY A 166 1.39 -20.69 10.88
C GLY A 166 1.12 -19.40 10.10
N ASP A 167 2.16 -18.83 9.49
CA ASP A 167 2.07 -17.55 8.75
C ASP A 167 1.02 -17.58 7.63
N HIS A 168 0.79 -18.76 7.03
CA HIS A 168 -0.24 -19.00 6.01
C HIS A 168 -1.67 -18.72 6.51
N VAL A 169 -1.96 -19.12 7.76
CA VAL A 169 -3.27 -18.89 8.38
C VAL A 169 -3.45 -17.42 8.68
N VAL A 170 -2.40 -16.75 9.15
CA VAL A 170 -2.41 -15.30 9.40
C VAL A 170 -2.70 -14.54 8.10
N LEU A 171 -2.03 -14.89 7.00
CA LEU A 171 -2.26 -14.27 5.69
C LEU A 171 -3.71 -14.47 5.20
N LEU A 172 -4.30 -15.66 5.43
CA LEU A 172 -5.69 -15.93 5.08
C LEU A 172 -6.66 -15.08 5.92
N ILE A 173 -6.44 -15.00 7.24
CA ILE A 173 -7.26 -14.17 8.15
C ILE A 173 -7.21 -12.69 7.73
N CYS A 174 -6.03 -12.17 7.42
CA CYS A 174 -5.89 -10.79 6.95
C CYS A 174 -6.58 -10.56 5.60
N SER A 175 -6.51 -11.53 4.67
CA SER A 175 -7.21 -11.44 3.38
C SER A 175 -8.73 -11.44 3.55
N LEU A 176 -9.26 -12.23 4.51
CA LEU A 176 -10.67 -12.19 4.88
C LEU A 176 -11.07 -10.85 5.51
N PHE A 177 -10.19 -10.25 6.31
CA PHE A 177 -10.43 -8.92 6.90
C PHE A 177 -10.44 -7.82 5.82
N ILE A 178 -9.58 -7.92 4.80
CA ILE A 178 -9.60 -7.00 3.66
C ILE A 178 -10.93 -7.13 2.89
N LEU A 179 -11.36 -8.38 2.63
CA LEU A 179 -12.65 -8.63 1.99
C LEU A 179 -13.82 -8.09 2.82
N SER A 180 -13.82 -8.32 4.14
CA SER A 180 -14.91 -7.86 5.01
C SER A 180 -14.99 -6.33 5.06
N HIS A 181 -13.86 -5.62 5.03
CA HIS A 181 -13.86 -4.17 4.94
C HIS A 181 -14.62 -3.68 3.70
N PHE A 182 -14.30 -4.20 2.50
CA PHE A 182 -14.98 -3.77 1.28
C PHE A 182 -16.47 -4.13 1.28
N ILE A 183 -16.87 -5.22 1.93
CA ILE A 183 -18.29 -5.59 2.06
C ILE A 183 -19.01 -4.65 3.04
N ILE A 184 -18.43 -4.37 4.20
CA ILE A 184 -19.05 -3.54 5.26
C ILE A 184 -19.15 -2.08 4.83
N THR A 185 -18.16 -1.59 4.09
CA THR A 185 -18.11 -0.20 3.63
C THR A 185 -18.80 0.03 2.29
N TYR A 186 -19.28 -1.04 1.65
CA TYR A 186 -20.11 -0.91 0.46
C TYR A 186 -21.38 -0.13 0.82
N PRO A 187 -21.76 0.92 0.05
CA PRO A 187 -22.95 1.70 0.31
C PRO A 187 -24.21 0.88 -0.01
N MET A 188 -24.57 -0.04 0.88
CA MET A 188 -25.76 -0.85 0.71
C MET A 188 -27.01 0.05 0.74
N PRO A 189 -27.94 -0.11 -0.23
CA PRO A 189 -29.09 0.77 -0.37
C PRO A 189 -30.00 0.78 0.88
N GLU A 190 -29.97 -0.26 1.70
CA GLU A 190 -30.74 -0.40 2.95
C GLU A 190 -30.08 0.29 4.16
N LEU A 191 -28.75 0.43 4.18
CA LEU A 191 -28.00 1.06 5.28
C LEU A 191 -27.63 2.52 4.99
N ALA A 192 -27.57 2.90 3.71
CA ALA A 192 -27.19 4.23 3.28
C ALA A 192 -28.43 5.15 3.31
N THR A 193 -28.69 5.76 4.47
CA THR A 193 -29.86 6.65 4.68
C THR A 193 -29.56 8.12 4.43
N LEU A 194 -28.27 8.49 4.34
CA LEU A 194 -27.83 9.85 4.12
C LEU A 194 -27.53 10.07 2.63
N THR A 195 -27.75 11.29 2.15
CA THR A 195 -27.33 11.75 0.82
C THR A 195 -26.08 12.60 0.94
N THR A 196 -25.24 12.61 -0.11
CA THR A 196 -24.08 13.51 -0.17
C THR A 196 -24.50 14.97 0.03
N PRO A 197 -23.83 15.73 0.90
CA PRO A 197 -24.11 17.16 1.04
C PRO A 197 -23.70 17.93 -0.22
N LEU A 198 -24.43 19.00 -0.52
CA LEU A 198 -24.10 19.92 -1.62
C LEU A 198 -22.75 20.59 -1.37
N TYR A 199 -22.02 20.86 -2.45
CA TYR A 199 -20.73 21.54 -2.40
C TYR A 199 -20.84 22.93 -1.74
N ASN A 200 -19.95 23.18 -0.78
CA ASN A 200 -19.83 24.46 -0.09
C ASN A 200 -18.51 25.14 -0.48
N GLU A 201 -18.62 26.32 -1.12
CA GLU A 201 -17.46 27.08 -1.60
C GLU A 201 -16.52 27.56 -0.48
N THR A 202 -17.02 27.76 0.74
CA THR A 202 -16.21 28.27 1.85
C THR A 202 -15.36 27.17 2.49
N THR A 203 -15.88 25.95 2.58
CA THR A 203 -15.18 24.81 3.21
C THR A 203 -14.53 23.87 2.20
N HIS A 204 -14.81 24.05 0.90
CA HIS A 204 -14.45 23.14 -0.19
C HIS A 204 -14.87 21.69 0.07
N GLY A 205 -15.91 21.49 0.88
CA GLY A 205 -16.48 20.18 1.22
C GLY A 205 -17.80 19.94 0.51
N GLY A 206 -18.15 18.68 0.31
CA GLY A 206 -19.38 18.26 -0.34
C GLY A 206 -19.21 17.94 -1.82
N CYS A 207 -20.29 17.47 -2.45
CA CYS A 207 -20.28 16.98 -3.82
C CYS A 207 -20.65 18.07 -4.82
N ASN A 208 -19.77 18.30 -5.80
CA ASN A 208 -20.01 19.22 -6.90
C ASN A 208 -20.51 18.45 -8.12
N GLU A 209 -21.76 18.70 -8.54
CA GLU A 209 -22.41 18.02 -9.68
C GLU A 209 -21.70 18.26 -11.02
N ILE A 210 -20.92 19.34 -11.14
CA ILE A 210 -20.12 19.63 -12.35
C ILE A 210 -18.90 18.71 -12.43
N GLU A 211 -18.33 18.33 -11.29
CA GLU A 211 -17.10 17.54 -11.20
C GLU A 211 -17.39 16.03 -11.08
N TYR A 212 -18.44 15.67 -10.35
CA TYR A 212 -18.80 14.28 -10.06
C TYR A 212 -20.22 13.97 -10.55
N SER A 213 -20.32 13.06 -11.52
CA SER A 213 -21.61 12.66 -12.12
C SER A 213 -22.51 11.86 -11.17
N TRP A 214 -21.95 11.37 -10.06
CA TRP A 214 -22.61 10.51 -9.08
C TRP A 214 -23.02 11.26 -7.80
N CYS A 215 -23.00 12.61 -7.81
CA CYS A 215 -23.56 13.40 -6.72
C CYS A 215 -25.04 13.04 -6.49
N GLY A 216 -25.45 12.99 -5.22
CA GLY A 216 -26.78 12.52 -4.82
C GLY A 216 -26.83 11.01 -4.51
N ALA A 217 -25.72 10.29 -4.66
CA ALA A 217 -25.60 8.92 -4.18
C ALA A 217 -25.83 8.83 -2.66
N ARG A 218 -26.33 7.66 -2.23
CA ARG A 218 -26.50 7.38 -0.81
C ARG A 218 -25.15 7.09 -0.16
N VAL A 219 -24.93 7.64 1.02
CA VAL A 219 -23.69 7.50 1.78
C VAL A 219 -23.93 6.71 3.06
N GLY A 220 -22.98 5.82 3.38
CA GLY A 220 -23.00 5.05 4.63
C GLY A 220 -22.59 5.89 5.84
N ASN A 221 -22.55 5.26 7.02
CA ASN A 221 -22.13 5.91 8.25
C ASN A 221 -20.64 6.29 8.21
N SER A 222 -20.32 7.55 8.54
CA SER A 222 -18.96 8.09 8.50
C SER A 222 -17.99 7.43 9.46
N ASP A 223 -18.45 7.05 10.65
CA ASP A 223 -17.59 6.46 11.68
C ASP A 223 -17.20 5.03 11.27
N VAL A 224 -18.18 4.25 10.77
CA VAL A 224 -17.92 2.91 10.24
C VAL A 224 -16.91 2.97 9.09
N TRP A 225 -17.06 3.93 8.18
CA TRP A 225 -16.11 4.15 7.09
C TRP A 225 -14.69 4.43 7.61
N VAL A 226 -14.53 5.42 8.48
CA VAL A 226 -13.21 5.84 8.98
C VAL A 226 -12.54 4.72 9.76
N TYR A 227 -13.22 4.14 10.76
CA TYR A 227 -12.60 3.14 11.62
C TYR A 227 -12.28 1.85 10.88
N SER A 228 -13.16 1.37 9.99
CA SER A 228 -12.90 0.15 9.21
C SER A 228 -11.76 0.35 8.21
N SER A 229 -11.73 1.48 7.51
CA SER A 229 -10.69 1.80 6.52
C SER A 229 -9.32 1.95 7.19
N VAL A 230 -9.27 2.64 8.35
CA VAL A 230 -8.01 2.77 9.09
C VAL A 230 -7.57 1.42 9.67
N ALA A 231 -8.48 0.59 10.17
CA ALA A 231 -8.15 -0.75 10.66
C ALA A 231 -7.56 -1.62 9.54
N LEU A 232 -8.10 -1.54 8.32
CA LEU A 232 -7.52 -2.21 7.16
C LEU A 232 -6.07 -1.74 6.90
N MET A 233 -5.86 -0.42 6.83
CA MET A 233 -4.56 0.16 6.48
C MET A 233 -3.48 -0.10 7.54
N VAL A 234 -3.84 -0.05 8.82
CA VAL A 234 -2.89 -0.11 9.95
C VAL A 234 -2.66 -1.54 10.42
N ILE A 235 -3.70 -2.38 10.44
CA ILE A 235 -3.62 -3.73 11.02
C ILE A 235 -3.54 -4.76 9.89
N ALA A 236 -4.59 -4.86 9.07
CA ALA A 236 -4.76 -5.99 8.16
C ALA A 236 -3.69 -6.05 7.07
N VAL A 237 -3.48 -4.94 6.35
CA VAL A 237 -2.47 -4.84 5.27
C VAL A 237 -1.08 -5.15 5.82
N GLN A 238 -0.76 -4.62 6.98
CA GLN A 238 0.60 -4.60 7.50
C GLN A 238 1.01 -5.95 8.06
N ILE A 239 0.09 -6.61 8.78
CA ILE A 239 0.27 -7.99 9.20
C ILE A 239 0.34 -8.92 7.98
N ALA A 240 -0.52 -8.71 6.97
CA ALA A 240 -0.50 -9.52 5.75
C ALA A 240 0.82 -9.42 4.99
N LEU A 241 1.41 -8.22 4.89
CA LEU A 241 2.71 -8.02 4.24
C LEU A 241 3.84 -8.74 5.00
N VAL A 242 3.90 -8.58 6.33
CA VAL A 242 4.90 -9.26 7.17
C VAL A 242 4.77 -10.78 7.09
N SER A 243 3.56 -11.32 7.21
CA SER A 243 3.33 -12.76 7.07
C SER A 243 3.67 -13.26 5.66
N SER A 244 3.38 -12.48 4.62
CA SER A 244 3.76 -12.83 3.26
C SER A 244 5.27 -12.85 3.07
N ASP A 245 6.03 -11.93 3.68
CA ASP A 245 7.49 -11.92 3.63
C ASP A 245 8.11 -13.11 4.38
N ALA A 246 7.52 -13.50 5.52
CA ALA A 246 7.95 -14.67 6.27
C ALA A 246 7.76 -15.96 5.46
N ILE A 247 6.57 -16.16 4.88
CA ILE A 247 6.29 -17.31 4.00
C ILE A 247 7.26 -17.32 2.81
N PHE A 248 7.45 -16.16 2.19
CA PHE A 248 8.30 -16.04 1.01
C PHE A 248 9.77 -16.35 1.34
N SER A 249 10.26 -15.91 2.49
CA SER A 249 11.63 -16.17 2.94
C SER A 249 11.84 -17.67 3.27
N ASN A 250 10.88 -18.30 3.95
CA ASN A 250 10.92 -19.75 4.21
C ASN A 250 10.89 -20.59 2.93
N LEU A 251 10.16 -20.13 1.91
CA LEU A 251 10.09 -20.81 0.60
C LEU A 251 11.39 -20.72 -0.20
N LEU A 252 12.21 -19.68 0.06
CA LEU A 252 13.41 -19.36 -0.68
C LEU A 252 14.71 -19.72 0.05
N GLU A 253 14.67 -20.54 1.11
CA GLU A 253 15.79 -20.90 2.01
C GLU A 253 17.17 -21.20 1.36
N LYS A 254 17.24 -21.44 0.03
CA LYS A 254 18.47 -21.74 -0.73
C LYS A 254 18.89 -20.67 -1.75
N ILE A 255 18.26 -19.49 -1.76
CA ILE A 255 18.38 -18.47 -2.81
C ILE A 255 18.84 -17.14 -2.20
N ASP A 256 19.51 -16.30 -3.02
CA ASP A 256 19.80 -14.90 -2.69
C ASP A 256 18.51 -14.12 -2.39
N GLN A 257 18.08 -14.19 -1.13
CA GLN A 257 16.86 -13.59 -0.59
C GLN A 257 16.78 -12.09 -0.88
N SER A 258 17.92 -11.40 -0.85
CA SER A 258 18.05 -9.97 -1.13
C SER A 258 17.64 -9.60 -2.56
N MET A 259 17.99 -10.42 -3.55
CA MET A 259 17.66 -10.15 -4.95
C MET A 259 16.16 -10.29 -5.20
N MET A 260 15.54 -11.33 -4.65
CA MET A 260 14.11 -11.59 -4.86
C MET A 260 13.22 -10.61 -4.08
N GLN A 261 13.65 -10.22 -2.88
CA GLN A 261 12.99 -9.14 -2.13
C GLN A 261 13.06 -7.81 -2.89
N GLY A 262 14.20 -7.48 -3.49
CA GLY A 262 14.36 -6.29 -4.34
C GLY A 262 13.38 -6.29 -5.53
N LEU A 263 13.24 -7.42 -6.23
CA LEU A 263 12.29 -7.55 -7.34
C LEU A 263 10.83 -7.37 -6.87
N LEU A 264 10.48 -7.95 -5.72
CA LEU A 264 9.14 -7.80 -5.16
C LEU A 264 8.81 -6.36 -4.78
N ILE A 265 9.79 -5.59 -4.28
CA ILE A 265 9.61 -4.17 -3.97
C ILE A 265 9.31 -3.37 -5.24
N VAL A 266 10.09 -3.58 -6.30
CA VAL A 266 9.85 -2.90 -7.60
C VAL A 266 8.46 -3.24 -8.15
N LEU A 267 8.06 -4.52 -8.07
CA LEU A 267 6.74 -4.96 -8.48
C LEU A 267 5.63 -4.32 -7.62
N SER A 268 5.82 -4.24 -6.31
CA SER A 268 4.81 -3.63 -5.42
C SER A 268 4.64 -2.15 -5.68
N ASP A 269 5.72 -1.43 -5.96
CA ASP A 269 5.67 0.01 -6.26
C ASP A 269 4.94 0.27 -7.58
N ALA A 270 5.23 -0.54 -8.61
CA ALA A 270 4.52 -0.47 -9.88
C ALA A 270 3.02 -0.74 -9.72
N VAL A 271 2.66 -1.76 -8.94
CA VAL A 271 1.26 -2.08 -8.62
C VAL A 271 0.58 -0.95 -7.86
N GLN A 272 1.25 -0.38 -6.86
CA GLN A 272 0.68 0.71 -6.07
C GLN A 272 0.43 1.96 -6.92
N MET A 273 1.33 2.26 -7.86
CA MET A 273 1.15 3.35 -8.82
C MET A 273 -0.05 3.11 -9.73
N ILE A 274 -0.12 1.94 -10.39
CA ILE A 274 -1.23 1.58 -11.28
C ILE A 274 -2.55 1.59 -10.50
N ALA A 275 -2.53 1.06 -9.28
CA ALA A 275 -3.72 0.98 -8.44
C ALA A 275 -4.25 2.34 -8.01
N SER A 276 -3.35 3.25 -7.67
CA SER A 276 -3.72 4.62 -7.35
C SER A 276 -4.33 5.35 -8.55
N MET A 277 -3.77 5.14 -9.75
CA MET A 277 -4.25 5.76 -10.99
C MET A 277 -5.65 5.29 -11.38
N TYR A 278 -5.88 3.97 -11.44
CA TYR A 278 -7.23 3.48 -11.80
C TYR A 278 -8.25 3.86 -10.73
N SER A 279 -7.86 3.85 -9.44
CA SER A 279 -8.78 4.17 -8.34
C SER A 279 -9.27 5.61 -8.44
N ALA A 280 -8.38 6.55 -8.75
CA ALA A 280 -8.74 7.94 -8.96
C ALA A 280 -9.71 8.11 -10.15
N ASP A 281 -9.41 7.50 -11.30
CA ASP A 281 -10.25 7.64 -12.51
C ASP A 281 -11.64 7.03 -12.34
N LEU A 282 -11.72 5.81 -11.79
CA LEU A 282 -12.98 5.13 -11.49
C LEU A 282 -13.80 5.92 -10.47
N PHE A 283 -13.15 6.43 -9.43
CA PHE A 283 -13.81 7.22 -8.39
C PHE A 283 -14.40 8.52 -8.94
N THR A 284 -13.64 9.29 -9.72
CA THR A 284 -14.13 10.56 -10.28
C THR A 284 -15.32 10.34 -11.22
N ARG A 285 -15.25 9.32 -12.07
CA ARG A 285 -16.28 9.10 -13.11
C ARG A 285 -17.52 8.39 -12.60
N TRP A 286 -17.37 7.34 -11.79
CA TRP A 286 -18.47 6.43 -11.43
C TRP A 286 -18.71 6.33 -9.92
N GLY A 287 -17.89 7.00 -9.11
CA GLY A 287 -18.02 6.99 -7.66
C GLY A 287 -17.50 5.71 -7.02
N LEU A 288 -18.00 5.45 -5.81
CA LEU A 288 -17.44 4.41 -4.93
C LEU A 288 -17.86 2.99 -5.34
N GLU A 289 -19.09 2.82 -5.83
CA GLU A 289 -19.70 1.51 -6.04
C GLU A 289 -18.91 0.57 -6.96
N PRO A 290 -18.60 0.93 -8.23
CA PRO A 290 -17.90 0.02 -9.12
C PRO A 290 -16.46 -0.23 -8.68
N LEU A 291 -15.82 0.77 -8.04
CA LEU A 291 -14.49 0.62 -7.48
C LEU A 291 -14.47 -0.40 -6.34
N TRP A 292 -15.47 -0.38 -5.46
CA TRP A 292 -15.60 -1.36 -4.39
C TRP A 292 -15.92 -2.76 -4.93
N ILE A 293 -16.83 -2.87 -5.90
CA ILE A 293 -17.15 -4.14 -6.55
C ILE A 293 -15.91 -4.80 -7.16
N LEU A 294 -15.08 -4.02 -7.87
CA LEU A 294 -13.82 -4.51 -8.43
C LEU A 294 -12.89 -5.08 -7.36
N ASN A 295 -12.72 -4.35 -6.24
CA ASN A 295 -11.86 -4.79 -5.14
C ASN A 295 -12.43 -5.99 -4.38
N ILE A 296 -13.76 -6.12 -4.28
CA ILE A 296 -14.43 -7.31 -3.74
C ILE A 296 -14.10 -8.53 -4.60
N PHE A 297 -14.23 -8.43 -5.92
CA PHE A 297 -13.89 -9.54 -6.83
C PHE A 297 -12.43 -9.97 -6.72
N ILE A 298 -11.51 -9.01 -6.70
CA ILE A 298 -10.08 -9.27 -6.52
C ILE A 298 -9.83 -9.96 -5.17
N SER A 299 -10.44 -9.47 -4.09
CA SER A 299 -10.28 -10.03 -2.74
C SER A 299 -10.87 -11.44 -2.62
N ILE A 300 -12.05 -11.70 -3.20
CA ILE A 300 -12.64 -13.05 -3.25
C ILE A 300 -11.73 -14.01 -4.00
N PHE A 301 -11.20 -13.58 -5.15
CA PHE A 301 -10.28 -14.39 -5.94
C PHE A 301 -9.03 -14.78 -5.13
N VAL A 302 -8.44 -13.83 -4.41
CA VAL A 302 -7.25 -14.08 -3.57
C VAL A 302 -7.57 -15.01 -2.41
N VAL A 303 -8.70 -14.82 -1.72
CA VAL A 303 -9.15 -15.71 -0.64
C VAL A 303 -9.38 -17.13 -1.17
N PHE A 304 -10.06 -17.26 -2.31
CA PHE A 304 -10.34 -18.55 -2.92
C PHE A 304 -9.05 -19.29 -3.31
N VAL A 305 -8.13 -18.61 -3.98
CA VAL A 305 -6.82 -19.17 -4.35
C VAL A 305 -6.05 -19.55 -3.08
N SER A 306 -6.01 -18.68 -2.07
CA SER A 306 -5.31 -18.95 -0.80
C SER A 306 -5.83 -20.22 -0.11
N ILE A 307 -7.16 -20.38 0.02
CA ILE A 307 -7.78 -21.57 0.62
C ILE A 307 -7.42 -22.84 -0.17
N PHE A 308 -7.52 -22.80 -1.50
CA PHE A 308 -7.25 -23.95 -2.35
C PHE A 308 -5.80 -24.41 -2.24
N TYR A 309 -4.86 -23.46 -2.25
CA TYR A 309 -3.43 -23.77 -2.19
C TYR A 309 -2.98 -24.19 -0.78
N PHE A 310 -3.47 -23.57 0.29
CA PHE A 310 -3.13 -24.01 1.65
C PHE A 310 -3.66 -25.41 1.97
N LYS A 311 -4.83 -25.78 1.46
CA LYS A 311 -5.35 -27.16 1.57
C LYS A 311 -4.48 -28.18 0.83
N ARG A 312 -3.90 -27.79 -0.31
CA ARG A 312 -3.07 -28.68 -1.14
C ARG A 312 -1.70 -28.94 -0.55
N PHE A 313 -1.11 -27.97 0.13
CA PHE A 313 0.29 -28.06 0.57
C PHE A 313 0.51 -28.56 2.00
N LYS A 314 -0.54 -28.86 2.79
CA LYS A 314 -0.42 -29.33 4.20
C LYS A 314 0.74 -28.66 4.94
N LEU A 315 0.85 -27.34 4.78
CA LEU A 315 1.69 -26.48 5.61
C LEU A 315 0.92 -26.11 6.87
#